data_AF-A0A662VNQ0-F1
#
_entry.id   AF-A0A662VNQ0-F1
#
_cell.length_a   1.000
_cell.length_b   1.000
_cell.length_c   1.000
_cell.angle_alpha   90.00
_cell.angle_beta   90.00
_cell.angle_gamma   90.00
#
_symmetry.space_group_name_H-M   'P 1'
#
loop_
_entity.id
_entity.type
_entity.pdbx_description
1 polymer ?
#
loop_
_entity_poly.entity_id
_entity_poly.type
_entity_poly.pdbx_seq_one_letter_code
_entity_poly.pdbx_strand_id
1 'polypeptide(L)'
;MLASNSSLPASTIWFRVGDLANQVKAGDTNVVLATLTVKGLETGSSDILITVNTFQDDSYDNIEDQIATVPGTITVIAGPPTGSLDIDKDGLYEDVDGSEAFNFGDIVALFQNFESWHNAGYDSFYDFDGDGQLTFGDVVALFEKLE
;
A
#
# COMPACT_ATOMS: atom_id res chain seq x y z
N MET A 1 -2.95 27.71 -15.00
CA MET A 1 -2.86 26.29 -14.58
C MET A 1 -3.55 26.19 -13.23
N LEU A 2 -4.74 25.57 -13.16
CA LEU A 2 -5.52 25.47 -11.93
C LEU A 2 -5.02 24.34 -11.01
N ALA A 3 -4.37 23.33 -11.57
CA ALA A 3 -3.58 22.39 -10.80
C ALA A 3 -2.25 23.01 -10.35
N SER A 4 -1.89 22.87 -9.07
CA SER A 4 -0.52 23.06 -8.59
C SER A 4 -0.32 22.34 -7.28
N ASN A 5 0.94 22.10 -6.91
CA ASN A 5 1.31 21.44 -5.67
C ASN A 5 2.61 22.01 -5.08
N SER A 6 2.90 21.64 -3.84
CA SER A 6 4.20 21.89 -3.20
C SER A 6 5.32 21.07 -3.84
N SER A 7 6.57 21.41 -3.53
CA SER A 7 7.74 20.60 -3.86
C SER A 7 7.73 19.23 -3.17
N LEU A 8 8.34 18.23 -3.81
CA LEU A 8 8.52 16.87 -3.30
C LEU A 8 10.02 16.48 -3.32
N PRO A 9 10.48 15.58 -2.43
CA PRO A 9 9.73 14.94 -1.34
C PRO A 9 9.55 15.87 -0.13
N ALA A 10 8.46 15.70 0.62
CA ALA A 10 8.18 16.44 1.85
C ALA A 10 7.25 15.64 2.78
N SER A 11 7.33 15.86 4.09
CA SER A 11 6.42 15.29 5.11
C SER A 11 5.07 15.99 5.19
N THR A 12 4.94 17.15 4.54
CA THR A 12 3.69 17.88 4.37
C THR A 12 3.66 18.44 2.96
N ILE A 13 2.56 18.20 2.26
CA ILE A 13 2.35 18.69 0.91
C ILE A 13 1.02 19.45 0.84
N TRP A 14 0.91 20.34 -0.13
CA TRP A 14 -0.37 20.93 -0.50
C TRP A 14 -0.59 20.75 -1.99
N PHE A 15 -1.84 20.64 -2.40
CA PHE A 15 -2.23 20.68 -3.81
C PHE A 15 -3.54 21.45 -3.97
N ARG A 16 -3.77 21.95 -5.18
CA ARG A 16 -5.04 22.52 -5.63
C ARG A 16 -5.40 21.88 -6.95
N VAL A 17 -6.69 21.63 -7.15
CA VAL A 17 -7.29 21.09 -8.37
C VAL A 17 -8.69 21.68 -8.51
N GLY A 18 -9.27 21.62 -9.71
CA GLY A 18 -10.63 22.08 -9.94
C GLY A 18 -11.26 21.33 -11.10
N ASP A 19 -12.57 21.13 -11.03
CA ASP A 19 -13.34 20.41 -12.06
C ASP A 19 -13.82 21.36 -13.17
N LEU A 20 -12.92 21.69 -14.09
CA LEU A 20 -13.21 22.66 -15.15
C LEU A 20 -14.08 22.10 -16.27
N ALA A 21 -14.05 20.78 -16.44
CA ALA A 21 -14.85 20.10 -17.44
C ALA A 21 -16.24 19.72 -16.90
N ASN A 22 -16.53 20.06 -15.64
CA ASN A 22 -17.77 19.72 -14.96
C ASN A 22 -18.05 18.20 -15.07
N GLN A 23 -17.04 17.40 -14.74
CA GLN A 23 -17.07 15.93 -14.75
C GLN A 23 -17.62 15.36 -13.45
N VAL A 24 -17.43 16.07 -12.33
CA VAL A 24 -17.96 15.74 -11.01
C VAL A 24 -19.33 16.38 -10.86
N LYS A 25 -20.34 15.58 -10.54
CA LYS A 25 -21.74 15.99 -10.37
C LYS A 25 -22.22 15.78 -8.94
N ALA A 26 -23.30 16.47 -8.60
CA ALA A 26 -24.00 16.25 -7.34
C ALA A 26 -24.40 14.77 -7.20
N GLY A 27 -23.94 14.13 -6.12
CA GLY A 27 -24.18 12.72 -5.84
C GLY A 27 -23.06 11.77 -6.29
N ASP A 28 -22.04 12.26 -7.01
CA ASP A 28 -20.87 11.44 -7.34
C ASP A 28 -20.12 11.04 -6.07
N THR A 29 -19.62 9.81 -6.07
CA THR A 29 -18.83 9.23 -4.96
C THR A 29 -17.54 8.63 -5.52
N ASN A 30 -16.58 8.35 -4.64
CA ASN A 30 -15.27 7.79 -5.03
C ASN A 30 -14.51 8.66 -6.05
N VAL A 31 -14.67 9.98 -5.97
CA VAL A 31 -13.94 10.94 -6.81
C VAL A 31 -12.48 10.99 -6.37
N VAL A 32 -11.56 10.64 -7.26
CA VAL A 32 -10.12 10.67 -6.99
C VAL A 32 -9.63 12.12 -7.04
N LEU A 33 -9.18 12.64 -5.90
CA LEU A 33 -8.63 14.01 -5.80
C LEU A 33 -7.14 14.07 -6.10
N ALA A 34 -6.38 13.06 -5.69
CA ALA A 34 -4.95 12.94 -5.92
C ALA A 34 -4.46 11.49 -5.76
N THR A 35 -3.36 11.18 -6.42
CA THR A 35 -2.58 9.95 -6.19
C THR A 35 -1.26 10.33 -5.54
N LEU A 36 -0.90 9.65 -4.45
CA LEU A 36 0.33 9.91 -3.70
C LEU A 36 1.29 8.73 -3.87
N THR A 37 2.54 9.02 -4.23
CA THR A 37 3.65 8.07 -4.11
C THR A 37 4.33 8.30 -2.78
N VAL A 38 4.31 7.29 -1.90
CA VAL A 38 4.93 7.36 -0.58
C VAL A 38 6.17 6.47 -0.57
N LYS A 39 7.22 6.93 0.11
CA LYS A 39 8.42 6.13 0.38
C LYS A 39 8.53 5.90 1.88
N GLY A 40 8.47 4.65 2.31
CA GLY A 40 8.82 4.26 3.67
C GLY A 40 10.32 4.49 3.92
N LEU A 41 10.65 5.10 5.06
CA LEU A 41 12.05 5.37 5.44
C LEU A 41 12.50 4.41 6.55
N GLU A 42 11.66 4.25 7.57
CA GLU A 42 11.93 3.43 8.75
C GLU A 42 10.64 2.73 9.16
N THR A 43 10.78 1.60 9.87
CA THR A 43 9.63 0.86 10.40
C THR A 43 8.84 1.71 11.41
N GLY A 44 7.52 1.56 11.40
CA GLY A 44 6.63 2.32 12.26
C GLY A 44 5.32 2.67 11.59
N SER A 45 4.51 3.48 12.25
CA SER A 45 3.24 3.97 11.69
C SER A 45 3.18 5.49 11.77
N SER A 46 2.52 6.09 10.79
CA SER A 46 2.24 7.52 10.75
C SER A 46 0.84 7.74 10.22
N ASP A 47 0.15 8.74 10.78
CA ASP A 47 -1.12 9.18 10.24
C ASP A 47 -0.92 10.03 8.98
N ILE A 48 -1.83 9.86 8.02
CA ILE A 48 -2.05 10.81 6.94
C ILE A 48 -3.24 11.67 7.34
N LEU A 49 -2.97 12.96 7.54
CA LEU A 49 -3.98 13.95 7.87
C LEU A 49 -4.28 14.79 6.62
N ILE A 50 -5.56 15.03 6.37
CA ILE A 50 -6.03 15.91 5.29
C ILE A 50 -6.65 17.14 5.93
N THR A 51 -6.14 18.30 5.55
CA THR A 51 -6.71 19.60 5.88
C THR A 51 -7.27 20.24 4.62
N VAL A 52 -8.54 20.62 4.66
CA VAL A 52 -9.21 21.34 3.58
C VAL A 52 -9.11 22.84 3.90
N ASN A 53 -8.26 23.57 3.18
CA ASN A 53 -8.13 25.02 3.37
C ASN A 53 -9.16 25.81 2.58
N THR A 54 -9.57 25.29 1.42
CA THR A 54 -10.55 25.90 0.51
C THR A 54 -11.26 24.80 -0.26
N PHE A 55 -12.58 24.89 -0.38
CA PHE A 55 -13.37 24.02 -1.26
C PHE A 55 -14.52 24.85 -1.82
N GLN A 56 -14.72 24.87 -3.13
CA GLN A 56 -15.74 25.71 -3.77
C GLN A 56 -16.74 24.87 -4.55
N ASP A 57 -18.00 25.32 -4.58
CA ASP A 57 -19.04 24.75 -5.42
C ASP A 57 -19.10 25.42 -6.82
N ASP A 58 -20.06 24.99 -7.65
CA ASP A 58 -20.29 25.52 -8.99
C ASP A 58 -20.72 27.00 -9.03
N SER A 59 -21.16 27.54 -7.88
CA SER A 59 -21.51 28.95 -7.69
C SER A 59 -20.34 29.79 -7.19
N TYR A 60 -19.16 29.18 -7.01
CA TYR A 60 -17.96 29.76 -6.40
C TYR A 60 -18.10 30.08 -4.91
N ASP A 61 -19.09 29.50 -4.24
CA ASP A 61 -19.25 29.64 -2.79
C ASP A 61 -18.23 28.76 -2.07
N ASN A 62 -17.59 29.31 -1.03
CA ASN A 62 -16.67 28.57 -0.17
C ASN A 62 -17.46 27.66 0.77
N ILE A 63 -17.15 26.37 0.74
CA ILE A 63 -17.83 25.30 1.46
C ILE A 63 -16.85 24.42 2.24
N GLU A 64 -15.59 24.83 2.45
CA GLU A 64 -14.59 24.05 3.20
C GLU A 64 -15.08 23.60 4.58
N ASP A 65 -15.85 24.43 5.28
CA ASP A 65 -16.41 24.13 6.62
C ASP A 65 -17.48 23.02 6.60
N GLN A 66 -17.96 22.63 5.42
CA GLN A 66 -18.93 21.56 5.22
C GLN A 66 -18.26 20.21 4.93
N ILE A 67 -16.93 20.20 4.72
CA ILE A 67 -16.18 19.00 4.34
C ILE A 67 -15.66 18.30 5.59
N ALA A 68 -16.06 17.04 5.76
CA ALA A 68 -15.47 16.15 6.76
C ALA A 68 -14.29 15.38 6.15
N THR A 69 -13.20 15.27 6.90
CA THR A 69 -12.06 14.41 6.54
C THR A 69 -11.95 13.24 7.51
N VAL A 70 -11.43 12.13 7.03
CA VAL A 70 -11.13 10.94 7.83
C VAL A 70 -9.62 10.71 7.75
N PRO A 71 -8.90 10.72 8.88
CA PRO A 71 -7.48 10.35 8.89
C PRO A 71 -7.24 8.95 8.32
N GLY A 72 -6.16 8.79 7.56
CA GLY A 72 -5.62 7.49 7.19
C GLY A 72 -4.39 7.15 8.02
N THR A 73 -3.95 5.89 8.00
CA THR A 73 -2.69 5.47 8.62
C THR A 73 -1.84 4.74 7.58
N ILE A 74 -0.55 5.02 7.57
CA ILE A 74 0.46 4.26 6.83
C ILE A 74 1.34 3.53 7.84
N THR A 75 1.55 2.25 7.60
CA THR A 75 2.50 1.45 8.35
C THR A 75 3.62 1.02 7.42
N VAL A 76 4.86 1.22 7.86
CA VAL A 76 6.06 0.68 7.23
C VAL A 76 6.51 -0.48 8.12
N ILE A 77 6.53 -1.68 7.55
CA ILE A 77 7.03 -2.88 8.21
C ILE A 77 8.45 -3.17 7.76
N ALA A 78 9.18 -3.97 8.54
CA ALA A 78 10.44 -4.52 8.08
C ALA A 78 10.15 -5.35 6.83
N GLY A 79 10.99 -5.23 5.80
CA GLY A 79 10.85 -6.06 4.61
C GLY A 79 10.98 -7.55 4.93
N PRO A 80 10.62 -8.43 3.98
CA PRO A 80 10.80 -9.85 4.14
C PRO A 80 12.29 -10.21 4.37
N PRO A 81 12.58 -11.40 4.95
CA PRO A 81 13.92 -11.94 5.00
C PRO A 81 14.50 -12.13 3.58
N THR A 82 15.80 -12.41 3.51
CA THR A 82 16.53 -12.83 2.28
C THR A 82 16.51 -11.88 1.08
N GLY A 83 15.83 -10.73 1.16
CA GLY A 83 15.63 -9.85 0.02
C GLY A 83 14.53 -10.36 -0.92
N SER A 84 13.56 -11.13 -0.40
CA SER A 84 12.48 -11.67 -1.21
C SER A 84 11.75 -10.60 -2.01
N LEU A 85 11.22 -11.00 -3.16
CA LEU A 85 10.44 -10.15 -4.05
C LEU A 85 9.02 -10.68 -4.23
N ASP A 86 8.08 -9.75 -4.24
CA ASP A 86 6.70 -9.93 -4.67
C ASP A 86 6.68 -9.76 -6.21
N ILE A 87 6.58 -10.89 -6.91
CA ILE A 87 6.77 -10.94 -8.37
C ILE A 87 5.50 -10.52 -9.10
N ASP A 88 4.34 -10.94 -8.59
CA ASP A 88 3.04 -10.67 -9.22
C ASP A 88 2.27 -9.49 -8.63
N LYS A 89 2.80 -8.89 -7.56
CA LYS A 89 2.32 -7.68 -6.88
C LYS A 89 1.01 -7.87 -6.12
N ASP A 90 0.79 -9.07 -5.59
CA ASP A 90 -0.37 -9.38 -4.76
C ASP A 90 -0.15 -9.10 -3.26
N GLY A 91 1.10 -8.81 -2.87
CA GLY A 91 1.51 -8.53 -1.48
C GLY A 91 2.17 -9.71 -0.77
N LEU A 92 2.16 -10.90 -1.37
CA LEU A 92 2.94 -12.06 -0.96
C LEU A 92 4.23 -12.15 -1.77
N TYR A 93 5.24 -12.84 -1.24
CA TYR A 93 6.60 -12.77 -1.77
C TYR A 93 7.06 -14.14 -2.28
N GLU A 94 6.87 -14.40 -3.58
CA GLU A 94 7.16 -15.70 -4.22
C GLU A 94 8.65 -16.01 -4.34
N ASP A 95 9.51 -14.99 -4.51
CA ASP A 95 10.96 -15.14 -4.54
C ASP A 95 11.51 -15.25 -3.12
N VAL A 96 11.11 -16.32 -2.42
CA VAL A 96 11.44 -16.58 -1.02
C VAL A 96 12.96 -16.63 -0.81
N ASP A 97 13.72 -17.21 -1.75
CA ASP A 97 15.17 -17.35 -1.60
C ASP A 97 15.99 -16.13 -2.03
N GLY A 98 15.35 -15.12 -2.64
CA GLY A 98 15.98 -13.88 -3.08
C GLY A 98 16.83 -14.06 -4.34
N SER A 99 16.51 -15.05 -5.17
CA SER A 99 17.18 -15.32 -6.45
C SER A 99 16.69 -14.45 -7.61
N GLU A 100 15.76 -13.53 -7.36
CA GLU A 100 15.06 -12.68 -8.34
C GLU A 100 14.13 -13.47 -9.29
N ALA A 101 13.76 -14.70 -8.93
CA ALA A 101 12.92 -15.55 -9.77
C ALA A 101 12.10 -16.56 -8.97
N PHE A 102 10.79 -16.62 -9.21
CA PHE A 102 9.94 -17.67 -8.64
C PHE A 102 10.22 -19.04 -9.28
N ASN A 103 10.77 -19.96 -8.49
CA ASN A 103 11.19 -21.29 -8.91
C ASN A 103 11.16 -22.30 -7.73
N PHE A 104 11.64 -23.54 -7.97
CA PHE A 104 11.62 -24.58 -6.94
C PHE A 104 12.52 -24.27 -5.72
N GLY A 105 13.55 -23.42 -5.89
CA GLY A 105 14.39 -22.92 -4.80
C GLY A 105 13.59 -22.22 -3.70
N ASP A 106 12.55 -21.48 -4.08
CA ASP A 106 11.67 -20.77 -3.15
C ASP A 106 10.87 -21.71 -2.26
N ILE A 107 10.37 -22.80 -2.84
CA ILE A 107 9.65 -23.84 -2.09
C ILE A 107 10.57 -24.44 -1.02
N VAL A 108 11.82 -24.73 -1.40
CA VAL A 108 12.82 -25.28 -0.48
C VAL A 108 13.17 -24.26 0.61
N ALA A 109 13.35 -22.98 0.25
CA ALA A 109 13.66 -21.93 1.20
C ALA A 109 12.53 -21.71 2.21
N LEU A 110 11.28 -21.67 1.77
CA LEU A 110 10.14 -21.53 2.65
C LEU A 110 10.03 -22.74 3.59
N PHE A 111 10.13 -23.96 3.04
CA PHE A 111 10.11 -25.19 3.84
C PHE A 111 11.20 -25.22 4.92
N GLN A 112 12.38 -24.68 4.64
CA GLN A 112 13.48 -24.65 5.61
C GLN A 112 13.32 -23.61 6.71
N ASN A 113 12.55 -22.54 6.47
CA ASN A 113 12.53 -21.37 7.33
C ASN A 113 11.16 -21.03 7.95
N PHE A 114 10.05 -21.61 7.48
CA PHE A 114 8.68 -21.20 7.88
C PHE A 114 8.49 -21.12 9.40
N GLU A 115 8.97 -22.11 10.17
CA GLU A 115 8.86 -22.07 11.64
C GLU A 115 9.61 -20.89 12.27
N SER A 116 10.84 -20.63 11.81
CA SER A 116 11.67 -19.52 12.31
C SER A 116 11.05 -18.16 11.95
N TRP A 117 10.51 -18.05 10.75
CA TRP A 117 9.94 -16.83 10.22
C TRP A 117 8.55 -16.51 10.76
N HIS A 118 7.74 -17.52 11.05
CA HIS A 118 6.52 -17.37 11.85
C HIS A 118 6.85 -16.75 13.22
N ASN A 119 7.85 -17.28 13.92
CA ASN A 119 8.27 -16.75 15.22
C ASN A 119 8.85 -15.32 15.13
N ALA A 120 9.34 -14.91 13.96
CA ALA A 120 9.84 -13.56 13.69
C ALA A 120 8.74 -12.58 13.22
N GLY A 121 7.52 -13.06 12.96
CA GLY A 121 6.39 -12.25 12.52
C GLY A 121 6.41 -11.90 11.03
N TYR A 122 6.92 -12.81 10.19
CA TYR A 122 6.92 -12.66 8.73
C TYR A 122 5.69 -13.27 8.05
N ASP A 123 4.66 -13.63 8.81
CA ASP A 123 3.44 -14.30 8.34
C ASP A 123 2.82 -13.59 7.14
N SER A 124 2.66 -12.27 7.24
CA SER A 124 2.01 -11.47 6.19
C SER A 124 2.72 -11.49 4.83
N PHE A 125 3.99 -11.90 4.78
CA PHE A 125 4.73 -12.01 3.52
C PHE A 125 4.56 -13.36 2.83
N TYR A 126 4.18 -14.40 3.59
CA TYR A 126 4.25 -15.79 3.14
C TYR A 126 3.00 -16.60 3.52
N ASP A 127 1.90 -15.96 3.88
CA ASP A 127 0.56 -16.55 4.12
C ASP A 127 -0.12 -16.85 2.77
N PHE A 128 0.40 -17.83 2.05
CA PHE A 128 -0.05 -18.23 0.71
C PHE A 128 -1.38 -18.96 0.71
N ASP A 129 -1.74 -19.64 1.80
CA ASP A 129 -3.05 -20.30 1.93
C ASP A 129 -4.14 -19.40 2.52
N GLY A 130 -3.76 -18.25 3.09
CA GLY A 130 -4.65 -17.21 3.58
C GLY A 130 -5.31 -17.53 4.91
N ASP A 131 -4.73 -18.46 5.69
CA ASP A 131 -5.22 -18.82 7.02
C ASP A 131 -4.72 -17.88 8.13
N GLY A 132 -3.79 -16.98 7.79
CA GLY A 132 -3.25 -15.95 8.67
C GLY A 132 -2.01 -16.39 9.46
N GLN A 133 -1.45 -17.57 9.21
CA GLN A 133 -0.27 -18.10 9.88
C GLN A 133 0.70 -18.72 8.90
N LEU A 134 1.98 -18.37 9.01
CA LEU A 134 3.03 -19.06 8.24
C LEU A 134 3.28 -20.48 8.79
N THR A 135 2.80 -21.48 8.06
CA THR A 135 2.89 -22.91 8.38
C THR A 135 3.34 -23.75 7.19
N PHE A 136 3.26 -25.08 7.33
CA PHE A 136 3.47 -25.99 6.19
C PHE A 136 2.35 -25.88 5.14
N GLY A 137 1.17 -25.37 5.50
CA GLY A 137 0.08 -25.09 4.55
C GLY A 137 0.54 -24.14 3.44
N ASP A 138 1.27 -23.08 3.82
CA ASP A 138 1.84 -22.12 2.88
C ASP A 138 2.90 -22.70 1.96
N VAL A 139 3.69 -23.66 2.45
CA VAL A 139 4.67 -24.38 1.62
C VAL A 139 3.93 -25.15 0.51
N VAL A 140 2.81 -25.77 0.85
CA VAL A 140 1.98 -26.49 -0.13
C VAL A 140 1.31 -25.51 -1.09
N ALA A 141 0.73 -24.41 -0.60
CA ALA A 141 0.09 -23.40 -1.43
C ALA A 141 1.09 -22.73 -2.40
N LEU A 142 2.31 -22.41 -1.95
CA LEU A 142 3.35 -21.88 -2.82
C LEU A 142 3.78 -22.90 -3.88
N PHE A 143 3.86 -24.19 -3.53
CA PHE A 143 4.12 -25.26 -4.49
C PHE A 143 3.01 -25.38 -5.54
N GLU A 144 1.74 -25.30 -5.13
CA GLU A 144 0.58 -25.30 -6.03
C GLU A 144 0.57 -24.09 -6.96
N LYS A 145 1.06 -22.91 -6.51
CA LYS A 145 1.20 -21.70 -7.34
C LYS A 145 2.29 -21.85 -8.42
N LEU A 146 3.27 -22.73 -8.22
CA LEU A 146 4.35 -22.99 -9.18
C LEU A 146 3.92 -23.90 -10.35
N GLU A 147 2.91 -24.75 -10.15
CA GLU A 147 2.37 -25.68 -11.16
C GLU A 147 1.38 -25.01 -12.14
#